data_AF-A0A7R9LKK8-F1
#
_entry.id   AF-A0A7R9LKK8-F1
#
_cell.length_a   1.000
_cell.length_b   1.000
_cell.length_c   1.000
_cell.angle_alpha   90.00
_cell.angle_beta   90.00
_cell.angle_gamma   90.00
#
_symmetry.space_group_name_H-M   'P 1'
#
loop_
_entity.id
_entity.type
_entity.pdbx_description
1 polymer ?
#
loop_
_entity_poly.entity_id
_entity_poly.type
_entity_poly.pdbx_seq_one_letter_code
_entity_poly.pdbx_strand_id
1 'polypeptide(L)'
;MFAIIDRLWTYAKFDQEGNSEPGYPGEYIFALVCVWNISVPSDMMVMITFADFETDYNFDYLRIHDGFDRNSSFVTYTGDNIPPQIIFVSNEIHIMFNSDHNKPRRGFNLTYHAFKKPGQSKEIYEAFTDSQDVSEYSARPLAYISIALNAMLVIVVIILLKGKI
;
A
#
# COMPACT_ATOMS: atom_id res chain seq x y z
N MET A 1 -14.19 -18.72 -1.74
CA MET A 1 -12.80 -18.31 -1.47
C MET A 1 -12.63 -16.93 -2.09
N PHE A 2 -12.76 -15.85 -1.31
CA PHE A 2 -12.48 -14.50 -1.80
C PHE A 2 -11.04 -14.21 -1.43
N ALA A 3 -10.22 -13.94 -2.42
CA ALA A 3 -8.90 -13.37 -2.20
C ALA A 3 -8.83 -12.17 -3.13
N ILE A 4 -9.06 -10.97 -2.59
CA ILE A 4 -8.53 -9.77 -3.24
C ILE A 4 -7.03 -9.90 -3.03
N ILE A 5 -6.31 -10.24 -4.10
CA ILE A 5 -4.86 -10.30 -4.13
C ILE A 5 -4.44 -9.11 -4.98
N ASP A 6 -4.00 -8.06 -4.33
CA ASP A 6 -3.28 -7.00 -5.03
C ASP A 6 -1.87 -6.91 -4.45
N ARG A 7 -0.93 -6.50 -5.31
CA ARG A 7 0.48 -6.40 -4.97
C ARG A 7 0.84 -4.93 -4.91
N LEU A 8 1.42 -4.51 -3.80
CA LEU A 8 1.94 -3.16 -3.64
C LEU A 8 3.47 -3.20 -3.71
N TRP A 9 4.03 -2.28 -4.48
CA TRP A 9 5.47 -2.08 -4.63
C TRP A 9 5.81 -0.59 -4.59
N THR A 10 7.08 -0.30 -4.29
CA THR A 10 7.63 1.05 -4.34
C THR A 10 7.62 1.63 -5.76
N TYR A 11 7.41 2.94 -5.89
CA TYR A 11 7.17 3.61 -7.18
C TYR A 11 8.38 3.62 -8.11
N ALA A 12 8.07 3.59 -9.40
CA ALA A 12 8.99 3.70 -10.52
C ALA A 12 9.83 4.98 -10.52
N LYS A 13 11.13 4.86 -10.80
CA LYS A 13 12.00 6.00 -11.17
C LYS A 13 11.67 6.40 -12.62
N PHE A 14 11.88 7.66 -12.99
CA PHE A 14 11.84 8.10 -14.39
C PHE A 14 13.27 8.43 -14.83
N ASP A 15 13.68 7.97 -16.00
CA ASP A 15 14.95 8.37 -16.60
C ASP A 15 14.91 9.84 -17.08
N GLN A 16 16.04 10.37 -17.55
CA GLN A 16 16.12 11.75 -18.06
C GLN A 16 15.31 11.99 -19.35
N GLU A 17 14.81 10.91 -19.96
CA GLU A 17 14.02 10.89 -21.18
C GLU A 17 12.51 10.73 -20.89
N GLY A 18 12.14 10.55 -19.61
CA GLY A 18 10.77 10.41 -19.15
C GLY A 18 10.22 8.98 -19.18
N ASN A 19 11.04 7.95 -19.42
CA ASN A 19 10.61 6.56 -19.37
C ASN A 19 10.55 6.07 -17.92
N SER A 20 9.52 5.30 -17.57
CA SER A 20 9.38 4.72 -16.23
C SER A 20 10.22 3.45 -16.10
N GLU A 21 11.17 3.45 -15.17
CA GLU A 21 11.84 2.25 -14.68
C GLU A 21 11.06 1.67 -13.49
N PRO A 22 10.74 0.37 -13.45
CA PRO A 22 9.95 -0.19 -12.36
C PRO A 22 10.67 -0.03 -11.01
N GLY A 23 9.97 0.53 -10.02
CA GLY A 23 10.51 0.81 -8.68
C GLY A 23 10.74 -0.42 -7.81
N TYR A 24 10.39 -1.59 -8.36
CA TYR A 24 10.74 -2.91 -7.88
C TYR A 24 10.86 -3.85 -9.11
N PRO A 25 11.92 -4.69 -9.21
CA PRO A 25 13.00 -4.91 -8.26
C PRO A 25 14.11 -3.83 -8.25
N GLY A 26 13.83 -2.62 -8.74
CA GLY A 26 14.71 -1.45 -8.63
C GLY A 26 14.71 -0.80 -7.24
N GLU A 27 15.47 0.28 -7.09
CA GLU A 27 15.45 1.10 -5.87
C GLU A 27 14.25 2.07 -5.86
N TYR A 28 13.71 2.40 -4.69
CA TYR A 28 12.70 3.46 -4.57
C TYR A 28 13.26 4.86 -4.85
N ILE A 29 12.38 5.84 -5.04
CA ILE A 29 12.74 7.27 -5.11
C ILE A 29 12.95 7.81 -3.69
N PHE A 30 13.97 8.64 -3.48
CA PHE A 30 14.19 9.34 -2.20
C PHE A 30 13.21 10.54 -2.04
N ALA A 31 12.98 11.00 -0.81
CA ALA A 31 12.13 12.15 -0.46
C ALA A 31 10.67 12.02 -0.92
N LEU A 32 10.16 10.80 -0.78
CA LEU A 32 8.89 10.34 -1.33
C LEU A 32 7.95 9.94 -0.18
N VAL A 33 6.67 10.31 -0.31
CA VAL A 33 5.59 9.80 0.54
C VAL A 33 4.56 9.09 -0.31
N CYS A 34 4.44 7.79 -0.12
CA CYS A 34 3.42 6.96 -0.75
C CYS A 34 2.30 6.69 0.24
N VAL A 35 1.06 6.77 -0.22
CA VAL A 35 -0.10 6.34 0.56
C VAL A 35 -0.95 5.36 -0.26
N TRP A 36 -1.36 4.27 0.37
CA TRP A 36 -2.33 3.32 -0.18
C TRP A 36 -3.45 3.11 0.82
N ASN A 37 -4.68 3.10 0.32
CA ASN A 37 -5.87 2.75 1.10
C ASN A 37 -6.43 1.43 0.57
N ILE A 38 -6.61 0.47 1.47
CA ILE A 38 -7.27 -0.80 1.18
C ILE A 38 -8.62 -0.75 1.88
N SER A 39 -9.70 -0.87 1.12
CA SER A 39 -11.06 -1.00 1.65
C SER A 39 -11.65 -2.32 1.18
N VAL A 40 -12.13 -3.11 2.13
CA VAL A 40 -12.81 -4.40 1.91
C VAL A 40 -14.22 -4.36 2.52
N PRO A 41 -15.11 -5.31 2.19
CA PRO A 41 -16.41 -5.42 2.84
C PRO A 41 -16.31 -5.48 4.37
N SER A 42 -17.31 -4.96 5.07
CA SER A 42 -17.29 -4.79 6.53
C SER A 42 -17.23 -6.11 7.31
N ASP A 43 -17.61 -7.23 6.68
CA ASP A 43 -17.51 -8.60 7.21
C ASP A 43 -16.14 -9.26 6.97
N MET A 44 -15.17 -8.54 6.38
CA MET A 44 -13.82 -9.04 6.06
C MET A 44 -12.71 -8.39 6.90
N MET A 45 -11.61 -9.12 7.02
CA MET A 45 -10.32 -8.74 7.58
C MET A 45 -9.25 -8.75 6.48
N VAL A 46 -8.12 -8.09 6.70
CA VAL A 46 -7.02 -8.01 5.72
C VAL A 46 -5.76 -8.66 6.30
N MET A 47 -5.18 -9.60 5.57
CA MET A 47 -3.88 -10.21 5.85
C MET A 47 -2.83 -9.62 4.91
N ILE A 48 -1.69 -9.18 5.43
CA ILE A 48 -0.55 -8.69 4.64
C ILE A 48 0.62 -9.66 4.79
N THR A 49 1.27 -9.95 3.67
CA THR A 49 2.52 -10.74 3.60
C THR A 49 3.56 -9.99 2.78
N PHE A 50 4.83 -10.18 3.14
CA PHE A 50 5.98 -9.56 2.48
C PHE A 50 6.76 -10.62 1.72
N ALA A 51 6.98 -10.39 0.43
CA ALA A 51 7.88 -11.19 -0.40
C ALA A 51 9.32 -10.67 -0.34
N ASP A 52 9.50 -9.36 -0.18
CA ASP A 52 10.79 -8.68 -0.06
C ASP A 52 10.64 -7.39 0.74
N PHE A 53 11.69 -6.99 1.46
CA PHE A 53 11.72 -5.78 2.28
C PHE A 53 13.15 -5.32 2.54
N GLU A 54 13.46 -4.10 2.10
CA GLU A 54 14.72 -3.41 2.34
C GLU A 54 14.51 -1.89 2.29
N THR A 55 14.61 -1.23 3.44
CA THR A 55 14.60 0.23 3.58
C THR A 55 15.83 0.70 4.35
N ASP A 56 16.11 2.01 4.34
CA ASP A 56 17.04 2.56 5.32
C ASP A 56 16.52 2.32 6.75
N TYR A 57 17.43 1.99 7.68
CA TYR A 57 17.12 1.61 9.06
C TYR A 57 16.70 2.78 9.96
N ASN A 58 17.18 3.99 9.64
CA ASN A 58 17.08 5.13 10.57
C ASN A 58 16.10 6.18 10.11
N PHE A 59 15.86 6.26 8.80
CA PHE A 59 15.14 7.39 8.20
C PHE A 59 13.91 6.98 7.39
N ASP A 60 13.94 5.77 6.82
CA ASP A 60 12.86 5.28 5.97
C ASP A 60 11.98 4.29 6.75
N TYR A 61 10.67 4.36 6.50
CA TYR A 61 9.74 3.46 7.18
C TYR A 61 8.47 3.18 6.36
N LEU A 62 7.95 1.97 6.54
CA LEU A 62 6.61 1.56 6.15
C LEU A 62 5.72 1.51 7.38
N ARG A 63 4.65 2.29 7.42
CA ARG A 63 3.64 2.29 8.48
C ARG A 63 2.32 1.77 7.96
N ILE A 64 1.68 0.87 8.72
CA ILE A 64 0.39 0.28 8.36
C ILE A 64 -0.57 0.43 9.53
N HIS A 65 -1.70 1.07 9.28
CA HIS A 65 -2.76 1.40 10.24
C HIS A 65 -3.95 0.44 10.10
N ASP A 66 -4.43 -0.10 11.23
CA ASP A 66 -5.66 -0.92 11.34
C ASP A 66 -6.90 -0.02 11.40
N GLY A 67 -7.12 0.75 10.34
CA GLY A 67 -8.18 1.76 10.27
C GLY A 67 -7.81 2.93 9.35
N PHE A 68 -8.82 3.73 8.99
CA PHE A 68 -8.65 4.93 8.17
C PHE A 68 -8.14 6.15 8.95
N ASP A 69 -8.35 6.20 10.27
CA ASP A 69 -7.93 7.32 11.12
C ASP A 69 -6.44 7.21 11.51
N ARG A 70 -5.74 8.34 11.60
CA ARG A 70 -4.37 8.46 12.12
C ARG A 70 -4.22 7.96 13.56
N ASN A 71 -5.33 7.92 14.32
CA ASN A 71 -5.36 7.41 15.70
C ASN A 71 -5.56 5.89 15.79
N SER A 72 -5.80 5.20 14.66
CA SER A 72 -5.89 3.74 14.65
C SER A 72 -4.56 3.10 15.06
N SER A 73 -4.63 1.90 15.65
CA SER A 73 -3.43 1.13 15.97
C SER A 73 -2.62 0.84 14.72
N PHE A 74 -1.30 0.92 14.83
CA PHE A 74 -0.41 0.74 13.68
C PHE A 74 0.83 -0.08 14.01
N VAL A 75 1.44 -0.60 12.96
CA VAL A 75 2.79 -1.18 12.98
C VAL A 75 3.72 -0.35 12.09
N THR A 76 5.02 -0.37 12.39
CA THR A 76 6.04 0.32 11.59
C THR A 76 7.22 -0.63 11.35
N TYR A 77 7.68 -0.67 10.11
CA TYR A 77 8.80 -1.51 9.67
C TYR A 77 9.90 -0.65 9.04
N THR A 78 11.14 -1.05 9.26
CA THR A 78 12.36 -0.41 8.74
C THR A 78 13.50 -1.45 8.64
N GLY A 79 14.57 -1.14 7.91
CA GLY A 79 15.72 -2.02 7.71
C GLY A 79 15.49 -3.08 6.64
N ASP A 80 16.20 -4.21 6.75
CA ASP A 80 16.24 -5.28 5.73
C ASP A 80 15.67 -6.62 6.21
N ASN A 81 15.10 -6.66 7.41
CA ASN A 81 14.42 -7.85 7.91
C ASN A 81 13.02 -7.95 7.31
N ILE A 82 12.73 -9.06 6.63
CA ILE A 82 11.39 -9.34 6.11
C ILE A 82 10.38 -9.37 7.27
N PRO A 83 9.38 -8.46 7.28
CA PRO A 83 8.39 -8.44 8.34
C PRO A 83 7.55 -9.74 8.37
N PRO A 84 7.09 -10.17 9.56
CA PRO A 84 6.19 -11.31 9.65
C PRO A 84 4.84 -10.98 8.99
N GLN A 85 4.13 -12.03 8.60
CA GLN A 85 2.73 -11.92 8.21
C GLN A 85 1.91 -11.28 9.34
N ILE A 86 1.00 -10.38 8.97
CA ILE A 86 0.15 -9.67 9.91
C ILE A 86 -1.31 -9.65 9.43
N ILE A 87 -2.24 -9.68 10.39
CA ILE A 87 -3.67 -9.59 10.15
C ILE A 87 -4.19 -8.30 10.81
N PHE A 88 -5.01 -7.58 10.06
CA PHE A 88 -5.71 -6.39 10.49
C PHE A 88 -7.22 -6.66 10.50
N VAL A 89 -7.89 -6.22 11.57
CA VAL A 89 -9.30 -6.56 11.84
C VAL A 89 -10.26 -5.56 11.18
N SER A 90 -9.80 -4.33 10.97
CA SER A 90 -10.53 -3.30 10.24
C SER A 90 -10.74 -3.73 8.79
N ASN A 91 -11.86 -3.30 8.23
CA ASN A 91 -12.14 -3.44 6.81
C ASN A 91 -11.57 -2.26 5.99
N GLU A 92 -10.91 -1.31 6.65
CA GLU A 92 -10.17 -0.21 6.04
C GLU A 92 -8.75 -0.16 6.61
N ILE A 93 -7.74 -0.22 5.75
CA ILE A 93 -6.31 -0.21 6.10
C ILE A 93 -5.63 0.94 5.37
N HIS A 94 -4.83 1.72 6.10
CA HIS A 94 -4.07 2.83 5.57
C HIS A 94 -2.56 2.53 5.66
N ILE A 95 -1.89 2.46 4.50
CA ILE A 95 -0.47 2.15 4.37
C ILE A 95 0.27 3.43 3.94
N MET A 96 1.34 3.76 4.64
CA MET A 96 2.22 4.89 4.32
C MET A 96 3.67 4.43 4.23
N PHE A 97 4.33 4.72 3.11
CA PHE A 97 5.79 4.64 3.01
C PHE A 97 6.37 6.05 2.95
N ASN A 98 7.35 6.32 3.81
CA ASN A 98 8.07 7.58 3.85
C ASN A 98 9.55 7.31 3.66
N SER A 99 10.15 7.97 2.66
CA SER A 99 11.59 7.95 2.43
C SER A 99 12.20 9.34 2.66
N ASP A 100 13.45 9.37 3.10
CA ASP A 100 14.22 10.58 3.35
C ASP A 100 15.08 10.99 2.13
N HIS A 101 16.00 11.93 2.31
CA HIS A 101 16.89 12.41 1.24
C HIS A 101 18.18 11.59 1.06
N ASN A 102 18.33 10.46 1.76
CA ASN A 102 19.51 9.60 1.64
C ASN A 102 19.38 8.61 0.48
N LYS A 103 20.41 7.77 0.34
CA LYS A 103 20.46 6.75 -0.70
C LYS A 103 19.27 5.78 -0.53
N PRO A 104 18.48 5.50 -1.58
CA PRO A 104 17.40 4.53 -1.50
C PRO A 104 17.90 3.08 -1.38
N ARG A 105 16.97 2.15 -1.15
CA ARG A 105 17.15 0.69 -1.16
C ARG A 105 16.11 0.06 -2.09
N ARG A 106 16.02 -1.28 -2.13
CA ARG A 106 15.07 -2.00 -2.99
C ARG A 106 13.59 -1.81 -2.64
N GLY A 107 13.29 -1.28 -1.45
CA GLY A 107 11.91 -1.03 -1.05
C GLY A 107 11.24 -2.30 -0.56
N PHE A 108 9.98 -2.50 -0.95
CA PHE A 108 9.23 -3.68 -0.51
C PHE A 108 8.32 -4.19 -1.61
N ASN A 109 8.02 -5.48 -1.52
CA ASN A 109 7.02 -6.15 -2.31
C ASN A 109 6.09 -6.88 -1.35
N LEU A 110 4.88 -6.36 -1.21
CA LEU A 110 3.88 -6.93 -0.32
C LEU A 110 2.63 -7.34 -1.09
N THR A 111 1.92 -8.32 -0.55
CA THR A 111 0.60 -8.73 -1.03
C THR A 111 -0.38 -8.69 0.12
N TYR A 112 -1.62 -8.32 -0.17
CA TYR A 112 -2.70 -8.44 0.80
C TYR A 112 -3.74 -9.46 0.35
N HIS A 113 -4.45 -10.02 1.33
CA HIS A 113 -5.54 -10.97 1.15
C HIS A 113 -6.70 -10.61 2.08
N ALA A 114 -7.90 -10.46 1.52
CA ALA A 114 -9.11 -10.26 2.31
C ALA A 114 -9.77 -11.61 2.65
N PHE A 115 -10.28 -11.78 3.88
CA PHE A 115 -11.00 -12.99 4.29
C PHE A 115 -12.04 -12.69 5.37
N LYS A 116 -13.06 -13.54 5.52
CA LYS A 116 -14.17 -13.28 6.45
C LYS A 116 -13.74 -13.31 7.91
N LYS A 117 -14.36 -12.43 8.70
CA LYS A 117 -14.25 -12.39 10.16
C LYS A 117 -14.76 -13.70 10.77
N PRO A 118 -14.02 -14.35 11.70
CA PRO A 118 -14.53 -15.52 12.42
C PRO A 118 -15.78 -15.16 13.23
N GLY A 119 -16.84 -15.98 13.16
CA GLY A 119 -18.03 -15.84 14.02
C GLY A 119 -19.33 -15.38 13.35
N GLN A 120 -19.35 -15.08 12.04
CA GLN A 120 -20.61 -14.92 11.29
C GLN A 120 -21.10 -16.30 10.79
N SER A 121 -21.67 -17.10 11.69
CA SER A 121 -21.91 -18.53 11.47
C SER A 121 -23.23 -18.85 10.76
N LYS A 122 -23.15 -19.79 9.81
CA LYS A 122 -24.20 -20.64 9.24
C LYS A 122 -25.08 -20.06 8.13
N GLU A 123 -25.81 -18.97 8.33
CA GLU A 123 -26.70 -18.40 7.28
C GLU A 123 -25.93 -17.92 6.04
N ILE A 124 -24.68 -17.51 6.26
CA ILE A 124 -23.80 -16.98 5.24
C ILE A 124 -23.13 -18.09 4.42
N TYR A 125 -22.94 -19.32 4.93
CA TYR A 125 -22.32 -20.38 4.13
C TYR A 125 -23.27 -20.87 3.02
N GLU A 126 -24.57 -20.89 3.28
CA GLU A 126 -25.61 -21.33 2.34
C GLU A 126 -25.90 -20.26 1.28
N ALA A 127 -25.88 -18.97 1.64
CA ALA A 127 -26.03 -17.87 0.69
C ALA A 127 -24.82 -17.65 -0.25
N PHE A 128 -23.64 -18.22 0.09
CA PHE A 128 -22.37 -17.97 -0.61
C PHE A 128 -22.01 -18.96 -1.71
N THR A 129 -22.85 -19.96 -1.98
CA THR A 129 -22.62 -20.89 -3.11
C THR A 129 -23.21 -20.40 -4.43
N ASP A 130 -23.93 -19.29 -4.45
CA ASP A 130 -24.75 -18.88 -5.60
C ASP A 130 -24.35 -17.56 -6.29
N SER A 131 -23.43 -16.76 -5.73
CA SER A 131 -23.07 -15.46 -6.31
C SER A 131 -21.67 -15.42 -6.93
N GLN A 132 -21.63 -15.61 -8.26
CA GLN A 132 -20.53 -15.24 -9.14
C GLN A 132 -20.71 -13.79 -9.57
N ASP A 133 -20.17 -12.83 -8.82
CA ASP A 133 -19.88 -11.50 -9.37
C ASP A 133 -18.71 -10.87 -8.60
N VAL A 134 -17.54 -10.78 -9.23
CA VAL A 134 -16.33 -10.20 -8.65
C VAL A 134 -15.66 -9.33 -9.71
N SER A 135 -16.15 -8.10 -9.87
CA SER A 135 -15.46 -7.04 -10.61
C SER A 135 -14.82 -6.02 -9.66
N GLU A 136 -13.49 -6.08 -9.59
CA GLU A 136 -12.57 -4.96 -9.39
C GLU A 136 -12.70 -4.07 -8.13
N TYR A 137 -12.04 -4.49 -7.04
CA TYR A 137 -11.62 -3.59 -5.95
C TYR A 137 -10.11 -3.36 -6.07
N SER A 138 -9.72 -2.30 -6.78
CA SER A 138 -8.32 -1.90 -6.94
C SER A 138 -7.90 -0.98 -5.78
N ALA A 139 -6.85 -1.36 -5.06
CA ALA A 139 -6.14 -0.43 -4.18
C ALA A 139 -5.40 0.56 -5.09
N ARG A 140 -5.91 1.81 -5.20
CA ARG A 140 -5.25 2.83 -6.01
C ARG A 140 -4.17 3.54 -5.19
N PRO A 141 -2.89 3.43 -5.58
CA PRO A 141 -1.82 4.19 -4.95
C PRO A 141 -2.05 5.69 -5.14
N LEU A 142 -1.95 6.48 -4.08
CA LEU A 142 -1.78 7.93 -4.16
C LEU A 142 -0.33 8.25 -3.76
N ALA A 143 0.52 8.56 -4.74
CA ALA A 143 1.85 9.08 -4.49
C ALA A 143 1.79 10.60 -4.36
N TYR A 144 2.44 11.13 -3.33
CA TYR A 144 2.74 12.54 -3.22
C TYR A 144 4.26 12.70 -3.20
N ILE A 145 4.80 13.49 -4.12
CA ILE A 145 6.21 13.88 -4.10
C ILE A 145 6.35 14.97 -3.02
N SER A 146 7.00 14.63 -1.90
CA SER A 146 7.30 15.61 -0.86
C SER A 146 8.53 16.39 -1.29
N ILE A 147 8.34 17.42 -2.14
CA ILE A 147 9.41 18.38 -2.41
C ILE A 147 9.60 19.19 -1.11
N ALA A 148 10.63 18.88 -0.34
CA ALA A 148 11.04 19.67 0.81
C ALA A 148 11.57 21.05 0.33
N LEU A 149 10.61 21.95 0.12
CA LEU A 149 10.58 23.41 0.11
C LEU A 149 11.87 24.18 -0.28
N ASN A 150 11.78 24.90 -1.41
CA ASN A 150 12.00 26.34 -1.35
C ASN A 150 10.78 27.06 -1.92
N ALA A 151 10.35 28.12 -1.24
CA ALA A 151 9.10 28.80 -1.45
C ALA A 151 9.01 29.50 -2.81
N MET A 152 8.49 28.82 -3.83
CA MET A 152 7.75 29.37 -4.98
C MET A 152 7.31 28.22 -5.89
N LEU A 153 6.05 28.23 -6.34
CA LEU A 153 5.37 27.24 -7.19
C LEU A 153 4.82 25.97 -6.50
N VAL A 154 3.76 26.14 -5.70
CA VAL A 154 2.77 25.08 -5.47
C VAL A 154 1.67 25.21 -6.53
N ILE A 155 1.87 24.73 -7.77
CA ILE A 155 0.76 24.64 -8.77
C ILE A 155 0.73 23.36 -9.63
N VAL A 156 1.79 22.59 -9.88
CA VAL A 156 1.76 21.64 -11.03
C VAL A 156 2.00 20.17 -10.69
N VAL A 157 1.14 19.49 -9.92
CA VAL A 157 0.96 18.00 -10.06
C VAL A 157 -0.43 17.50 -9.57
N ILE A 158 -1.50 18.28 -9.65
CA ILE A 158 -2.87 17.77 -9.35
C ILE A 158 -3.59 17.27 -10.63
N ILE A 159 -3.03 17.48 -11.83
CA ILE A 159 -3.78 17.29 -13.09
C ILE A 159 -3.46 15.99 -13.87
N LEU A 160 -2.40 15.23 -13.57
CA LEU A 160 -2.03 14.08 -14.44
C LEU A 160 -2.62 12.70 -14.08
N LEU A 161 -3.47 12.58 -13.06
CA LEU A 161 -4.16 11.31 -12.75
C LEU A 161 -5.68 11.31 -13.01
N LYS A 162 -6.24 12.40 -13.56
CA LYS A 162 -7.59 12.42 -14.10
C LYS A 162 -7.53 12.43 -15.63
N GLY A 163 -7.23 11.28 -16.25
CA GLY A 163 -7.32 11.20 -17.70
C GLY A 163 -6.77 9.91 -18.31
N LYS A 164 -7.56 8.83 -18.22
CA LYS A 164 -7.80 7.78 -19.24
C LYS A 164 -8.19 6.46 -18.56
N ILE A 165 -9.49 6.26 -18.40
CA ILE A 165 -10.23 5.15 -19.03
C ILE A 165 -11.52 5.79 -19.55
#